data_AF-A0A950TMR8-F1
#
_entry.id   AF-A0A950TMR8-F1
#
_cell.length_a   1.000
_cell.length_b   1.000
_cell.length_c   1.000
_cell.angle_alpha   90.00
_cell.angle_beta   90.00
_cell.angle_gamma   90.00
#
_symmetry.space_group_name_H-M   'P 1'
#
loop_
_entity.id
_entity.type
_entity.pdbx_description
1 polymer ?
#
loop_
_entity_poly.entity_id
_entity_poly.type
_entity_poly.pdbx_seq_one_letter_code
_entity_poly.pdbx_strand_id
1 'polypeptide(L)'
;MLENLWRAGLRRNDERFFDLVELSLERMARGGIYDHLGGGFSRYSVDERWLVPHFEKMLYDNAQILELLALAYERSGRSLFQARARETVAWLTREMRTSTGAFAASLDADSEGEEGKFYVWTLDQLQQILDPRDAEFFAAHYDVSLAGNFENHNILNQLNDLPRSIDDEDRLAALRMKLLEARAHRVRPGLDDKILADWNGLMIAGLANASTLIGEPGWIEFAAQAYDFVAGTMTRGDRIGHAWRDGQLVYPGLASDFASMVRAALSLHEATGRPTYLTDAIRWQSALENHYGDAESSRYFLTADDAQDLIVRPHSTLDEAIPNHNALIAQNLIRLSALTGDDRWRARADQLFDGLLPLAVENLFSHVSVLNALDLRLRAASIVIAGSRSTEFAQTACAMPYLDRIVVRIATPDQLSAHHPAQAELKTAPMEATVVCVGERCSLPIDQPDRIPAVVCEMRH
;
A
#
# COMPACT_ATOMS: atom_id res chain seq x y z
N MET A 1 -0.70 -2.58 -12.35
CA MET A 1 -0.96 -3.82 -13.13
C MET A 1 -1.20 -5.05 -12.24
N LEU A 2 -0.27 -5.45 -11.37
CA LEU A 2 -0.40 -6.68 -10.56
C LEU A 2 -1.69 -6.74 -9.73
N GLU A 3 -2.09 -5.62 -9.10
CA GLU A 3 -3.37 -5.54 -8.38
C GLU A 3 -4.57 -5.82 -9.31
N ASN A 4 -4.54 -5.36 -10.57
CA ASN A 4 -5.63 -5.58 -11.51
C ASN A 4 -5.77 -7.05 -11.89
N LEU A 5 -4.63 -7.74 -12.08
CA LEU A 5 -4.60 -9.18 -12.27
C LEU A 5 -5.16 -9.90 -11.03
N TRP A 6 -4.76 -9.49 -9.83
CA TRP A 6 -5.30 -10.04 -8.59
C TRP A 6 -6.83 -9.89 -8.50
N ARG A 7 -7.35 -8.68 -8.78
CA ARG A 7 -8.79 -8.41 -8.87
C ARG A 7 -9.46 -9.28 -9.94
N ALA A 8 -8.82 -9.49 -11.09
CA ALA A 8 -9.34 -10.39 -12.12
C ALA A 8 -9.46 -11.84 -11.63
N GLY A 9 -8.49 -12.33 -10.86
CA GLY A 9 -8.56 -13.61 -10.16
C GLY A 9 -9.77 -13.68 -9.22
N LEU A 10 -9.97 -12.67 -8.38
CA LEU A 10 -11.14 -12.58 -7.49
C LEU A 10 -12.47 -12.53 -8.26
N ARG A 11 -12.49 -11.87 -9.41
CA ARG A 11 -13.69 -11.76 -10.26
C ARG A 11 -14.07 -13.06 -10.95
N ARG A 12 -13.06 -13.77 -11.46
CA ARG A 12 -13.22 -14.91 -12.37
C ARG A 12 -13.09 -16.25 -11.64
N ASN A 13 -12.66 -16.23 -10.38
CA ASN A 13 -12.29 -17.42 -9.62
C ASN A 13 -11.32 -18.30 -10.41
N ASP A 14 -10.26 -17.68 -10.95
CA ASP A 14 -9.30 -18.31 -11.86
C ASP A 14 -7.89 -18.18 -11.28
N GLU A 15 -7.33 -19.32 -10.87
CA GLU A 15 -6.03 -19.45 -10.21
C GLU A 15 -4.88 -18.82 -10.99
N ARG A 16 -4.95 -18.84 -12.32
CA ARG A 16 -3.87 -18.36 -13.19
C ARG A 16 -3.50 -16.90 -12.96
N PHE A 17 -4.47 -16.07 -12.56
CA PHE A 17 -4.22 -14.67 -12.25
C PHE A 17 -3.41 -14.51 -10.96
N PHE A 18 -3.69 -15.31 -9.94
CA PHE A 18 -2.97 -15.31 -8.69
C PHE A 18 -1.56 -15.88 -8.88
N ASP A 19 -1.43 -17.01 -9.60
CA ASP A 19 -0.14 -17.63 -9.93
C ASP A 19 0.81 -16.65 -10.61
N LEU A 20 0.32 -15.83 -11.54
CA LEU A 20 1.13 -14.82 -12.24
C LEU A 20 1.63 -13.70 -11.31
N VAL A 21 0.76 -13.24 -10.40
CA VAL A 21 1.13 -12.20 -9.42
C VAL A 21 2.13 -12.78 -8.41
N GLU A 22 1.84 -13.96 -7.87
CA GLU A 22 2.71 -14.64 -6.91
C GLU A 22 4.07 -14.99 -7.50
N LEU A 23 4.12 -15.45 -8.76
CA LEU A 23 5.38 -15.70 -9.46
C LEU A 23 6.18 -14.40 -9.60
N SER A 24 5.53 -13.30 -9.97
CA SER A 24 6.20 -12.00 -10.11
C SER A 24 6.78 -11.53 -8.77
N LEU A 25 5.98 -11.56 -7.70
CA LEU A 25 6.41 -11.20 -6.35
C LEU A 25 7.51 -12.12 -5.82
N GLU A 26 7.43 -13.41 -6.08
CA GLU A 26 8.47 -14.37 -5.69
C GLU A 26 9.79 -14.08 -6.41
N ARG A 27 9.75 -13.80 -7.71
CA ARG A 27 10.97 -13.48 -8.47
C ARG A 27 11.57 -12.15 -8.03
N MET A 28 10.76 -11.13 -7.74
CA MET A 28 11.25 -9.89 -7.11
C MET A 28 11.84 -10.14 -5.72
N ALA A 29 11.17 -10.92 -4.87
CA ALA A 29 11.59 -11.22 -3.50
C ALA A 29 12.88 -12.05 -3.42
N ARG A 30 13.15 -12.88 -4.45
CA ARG A 30 14.36 -13.70 -4.57
C ARG A 30 15.46 -13.00 -5.37
N GLY A 31 15.12 -12.07 -6.26
CA GLY A 31 16.06 -11.32 -7.08
C GLY A 31 16.93 -10.36 -6.26
N GLY A 32 17.86 -9.71 -6.94
CA GLY A 32 18.71 -8.67 -6.35
C GLY A 32 18.03 -7.31 -6.21
N ILE A 33 16.84 -7.13 -6.81
CA ILE A 33 15.99 -5.95 -6.54
C ILE A 33 15.60 -5.83 -5.06
N TYR A 34 15.51 -6.96 -4.37
CA TYR A 34 15.28 -7.01 -2.93
C TYR A 34 16.60 -6.99 -2.16
N ASP A 35 16.72 -6.12 -1.16
CA ASP A 35 17.89 -6.10 -0.28
C ASP A 35 17.82 -7.23 0.75
N HIS A 36 18.50 -8.34 0.46
CA HIS A 36 18.49 -9.54 1.30
C HIS A 36 19.12 -9.37 2.68
N LEU A 37 19.83 -8.28 2.97
CA LEU A 37 20.38 -8.01 4.31
C LEU A 37 19.52 -7.00 5.06
N GLY A 38 19.16 -5.90 4.40
CA GLY A 38 18.49 -4.78 5.05
C GLY A 38 16.97 -4.79 4.93
N GLY A 39 16.41 -5.51 3.97
CA GLY A 39 15.01 -5.39 3.58
C GLY A 39 14.72 -4.19 2.68
N GLY A 40 13.50 -4.14 2.16
CA GLY A 40 13.07 -3.15 1.18
C GLY A 40 13.51 -3.47 -0.25
N PHE A 41 12.76 -2.94 -1.20
CA PHE A 41 12.94 -3.13 -2.63
C PHE A 41 13.53 -1.86 -3.25
N SER A 42 14.45 -2.07 -4.18
CA SER A 42 14.97 -1.02 -5.07
C SER A 42 13.93 -0.69 -6.14
N ARG A 43 14.05 0.49 -6.76
CA ARG A 43 13.03 1.10 -7.60
C ARG A 43 12.66 0.27 -8.83
N TYR A 44 13.66 -0.24 -9.55
CA TYR A 44 13.45 -1.11 -10.70
C TYR A 44 14.67 -2.00 -10.95
N SER A 45 14.49 -3.02 -11.81
CA SER A 45 15.57 -3.87 -12.34
C SER A 45 15.85 -3.51 -13.79
N VAL A 46 17.12 -3.57 -14.20
CA VAL A 46 17.53 -3.38 -15.60
C VAL A 46 17.56 -4.68 -16.41
N ASP A 47 17.31 -5.82 -15.76
CA ASP A 47 17.18 -7.13 -16.40
C ASP A 47 15.83 -7.81 -16.10
N GLU A 48 15.52 -8.84 -16.88
CA GLU A 48 14.28 -9.63 -16.81
C GLU A 48 14.23 -10.62 -15.64
N ARG A 49 15.34 -10.81 -14.92
CA ARG A 49 15.48 -11.74 -13.80
C ARG A 49 15.27 -11.10 -12.44
N TRP A 50 15.11 -9.77 -12.40
CA TRP A 50 15.10 -8.97 -11.18
C TRP A 50 16.44 -9.00 -10.43
N LEU A 51 17.55 -9.24 -11.14
CA LEU A 51 18.88 -9.40 -10.53
C LEU A 51 19.56 -8.05 -10.31
N VAL A 52 19.72 -7.23 -11.34
CA VAL A 52 20.48 -5.98 -11.29
C VAL A 52 19.53 -4.80 -11.04
N PRO A 53 19.49 -4.25 -9.80
CA PRO A 53 18.65 -3.10 -9.52
C PRO A 53 19.29 -1.79 -9.99
N HIS A 54 18.43 -0.78 -10.19
CA HIS A 54 18.80 0.58 -9.87
C HIS A 54 18.62 0.76 -8.36
N PHE A 55 19.73 0.87 -7.62
CA PHE A 55 19.77 0.65 -6.15
C PHE A 55 19.01 1.67 -5.29
N GLU A 56 18.45 2.72 -5.92
CA GLU A 56 17.55 3.68 -5.30
C GLU A 56 16.35 2.96 -4.68
N LYS A 57 15.95 3.34 -3.45
CA LYS A 57 14.73 2.82 -2.81
C LYS A 57 13.72 3.93 -2.59
N MET A 58 12.54 3.79 -3.18
CA MET A 58 11.47 4.77 -3.08
C MET A 58 10.41 4.33 -2.06
N LEU A 59 9.88 5.29 -1.30
CA LEU A 59 8.81 5.02 -0.34
C LEU A 59 7.55 4.45 -1.02
N TYR A 60 7.14 5.02 -2.16
CA TYR A 60 5.92 4.62 -2.85
C TYR A 60 5.99 3.22 -3.47
N ASP A 61 7.17 2.76 -3.92
CA ASP A 61 7.35 1.41 -4.46
C ASP A 61 7.16 0.37 -3.35
N ASN A 62 7.84 0.60 -2.22
CA ASN A 62 7.76 -0.26 -1.06
C ASN A 62 6.35 -0.28 -0.45
N ALA A 63 5.62 0.86 -0.47
CA ALA A 63 4.24 0.92 -0.03
C ALA A 63 3.32 0.01 -0.86
N GLN A 64 3.43 0.08 -2.19
CA GLN A 64 2.61 -0.71 -3.11
C GLN A 64 2.97 -2.21 -3.07
N ILE A 65 4.27 -2.53 -3.00
CA ILE A 65 4.74 -3.92 -2.89
C ILE A 65 4.31 -4.54 -1.56
N LEU A 66 4.34 -3.79 -0.45
CA LEU A 66 3.90 -4.28 0.87
C LEU A 66 2.46 -4.80 0.84
N GLU A 67 1.55 -4.06 0.20
CA GLU A 67 0.16 -4.52 0.08
C GLU A 67 0.01 -5.77 -0.79
N LEU A 68 0.76 -5.86 -1.90
CA LEU A 68 0.74 -7.03 -2.77
C LEU A 68 1.31 -8.27 -2.07
N LEU A 69 2.38 -8.12 -1.28
CA LEU A 69 2.92 -9.20 -0.44
C LEU A 69 1.89 -9.67 0.59
N ALA A 70 1.13 -8.74 1.17
CA ALA A 70 0.10 -9.05 2.15
C ALA A 70 -1.07 -9.84 1.54
N LEU A 71 -1.53 -9.45 0.35
CA LEU A 71 -2.54 -10.18 -0.41
C LEU A 71 -2.06 -11.58 -0.80
N ALA A 72 -0.82 -11.66 -1.32
CA ALA A 72 -0.22 -12.93 -1.70
C ALA A 72 -0.06 -13.87 -0.51
N TYR A 73 0.35 -13.36 0.66
CA TYR A 73 0.45 -14.15 1.88
C TYR A 73 -0.90 -14.64 2.38
N GLU A 74 -1.90 -13.77 2.49
CA GLU A 74 -3.23 -14.14 3.01
C GLU A 74 -3.85 -15.26 2.19
N ARG A 75 -3.70 -15.21 0.86
CA ARG A 75 -4.21 -16.24 -0.04
C ARG A 75 -3.40 -17.54 0.01
N SER A 76 -2.09 -17.46 -0.16
CA SER A 76 -1.24 -18.63 -0.44
C SER A 76 -0.67 -19.28 0.82
N GLY A 77 -0.64 -18.55 1.94
CA GLY A 77 0.05 -18.95 3.17
C GLY A 77 1.58 -19.04 3.04
N ARG A 78 2.16 -18.62 1.91
CA ARG A 78 3.60 -18.77 1.64
C ARG A 78 4.42 -17.85 2.52
N SER A 79 5.25 -18.43 3.38
CA SER A 79 6.07 -17.72 4.37
C SER A 79 7.04 -16.70 3.76
N LEU A 80 7.46 -16.88 2.51
CA LEU A 80 8.30 -15.92 1.78
C LEU A 80 7.65 -14.53 1.76
N PHE A 81 6.37 -14.42 1.40
CA PHE A 81 5.71 -13.12 1.30
C PHE A 81 5.56 -12.44 2.66
N GLN A 82 5.26 -13.22 3.71
CA GLN A 82 5.20 -12.72 5.08
C GLN A 82 6.56 -12.20 5.56
N ALA A 83 7.62 -12.97 5.31
CA ALA A 83 8.98 -12.59 5.68
C ALA A 83 9.40 -11.28 4.98
N ARG A 84 9.19 -11.19 3.66
CA ARG A 84 9.52 -9.97 2.89
C ARG A 84 8.71 -8.75 3.36
N ALA A 85 7.43 -8.92 3.70
CA ALA A 85 6.61 -7.84 4.25
C ALA A 85 7.18 -7.32 5.59
N ARG A 86 7.50 -8.24 6.52
CA ARG A 86 8.11 -7.91 7.82
C ARG A 86 9.46 -7.23 7.67
N GLU A 87 10.32 -7.77 6.82
CA GLU A 87 11.65 -7.22 6.55
C GLU A 87 11.57 -5.84 5.89
N THR A 88 10.58 -5.59 5.02
CA THR A 88 10.32 -4.26 4.42
C THR A 88 9.88 -3.24 5.47
N VAL A 89 9.01 -3.61 6.42
CA VAL A 89 8.62 -2.69 7.50
C VAL A 89 9.77 -2.48 8.50
N ALA A 90 10.62 -3.49 8.73
CA ALA A 90 11.83 -3.34 9.52
C ALA A 90 12.84 -2.38 8.86
N TRP A 91 12.99 -2.44 7.53
CA TRP A 91 13.76 -1.46 6.76
C TRP A 91 13.19 -0.05 6.89
N LEU A 92 11.88 0.11 6.66
CA LEU A 92 11.16 1.39 6.79
C LEU A 92 11.40 2.02 8.17
N THR A 93 11.30 1.21 9.23
CA THR A 93 11.51 1.65 10.61
C THR A 93 12.95 2.08 10.88
N ARG A 94 13.93 1.34 10.35
CA ARG A 94 15.36 1.55 10.64
C ARG A 94 15.97 2.68 9.81
N GLU A 95 15.54 2.84 8.56
CA GLU A 95 16.27 3.65 7.57
C GLU A 95 15.47 4.82 7.00
N MET A 96 14.13 4.73 7.02
CA MET A 96 13.27 5.74 6.37
C MET A 96 12.46 6.56 7.37
N ARG A 97 12.37 6.14 8.63
CA ARG A 97 11.66 6.89 9.67
C ARG A 97 12.46 8.14 10.05
N THR A 98 11.85 9.30 9.89
CA THR A 98 12.43 10.58 10.31
C THR A 98 12.24 10.82 11.82
N SER A 99 12.95 11.82 12.37
CA SER A 99 12.80 12.24 13.77
C SER A 99 11.38 12.74 14.11
N THR A 100 10.60 13.14 13.10
CA THR A 100 9.21 13.59 13.26
C THR A 100 8.22 12.44 13.42
N GLY A 101 8.63 11.21 13.09
CA GLY A 101 7.77 10.03 13.07
C GLY A 101 7.23 9.66 11.69
N ALA A 102 7.20 10.58 10.72
CA ALA A 102 6.84 10.29 9.33
C ALA A 102 8.01 9.72 8.51
N PHE A 103 7.74 9.35 7.26
CA PHE A 103 8.69 8.67 6.39
C PHE A 103 9.36 9.62 5.39
N ALA A 104 10.67 9.43 5.22
CA ALA A 104 11.48 10.03 4.18
C ALA A 104 11.05 9.55 2.78
N ALA A 105 11.42 10.31 1.75
CA ALA A 105 10.99 10.07 0.39
C ALA A 105 11.73 8.89 -0.26
N SER A 106 13.07 8.89 -0.18
CA SER A 106 13.90 7.87 -0.83
C SER A 106 15.28 7.71 -0.19
N LEU A 107 15.93 6.60 -0.53
CA LEU A 107 17.38 6.42 -0.46
C LEU A 107 17.96 6.46 -1.87
N ASP A 108 19.01 7.23 -2.09
CA ASP A 108 19.74 7.32 -3.36
C ASP A 108 20.37 5.96 -3.74
N ALA A 109 20.71 5.81 -5.02
CA ALA A 109 21.43 4.63 -5.50
C ALA A 109 22.95 4.70 -5.21
N ASP A 110 23.51 5.91 -5.17
CA ASP A 110 24.94 6.15 -5.06
C ASP A 110 25.41 6.17 -3.61
N SER A 111 26.57 5.56 -3.37
CA SER A 111 27.38 5.79 -2.16
C SER A 111 28.83 6.05 -2.56
N GLU A 112 29.43 7.09 -2.00
CA GLU A 112 30.77 7.57 -2.39
C GLU A 112 30.90 7.91 -3.88
N GLY A 113 29.80 8.30 -4.54
CA GLY A 113 29.75 8.61 -5.97
C GLY A 113 29.78 7.38 -6.89
N GLU A 114 29.57 6.19 -6.33
CA GLU A 114 29.45 4.93 -7.07
C GLU A 114 28.08 4.29 -6.80
N GLU A 115 27.35 3.95 -7.87
CA GLU A 115 26.04 3.31 -7.77
C GLU A 115 26.17 1.92 -7.13
N GLY A 116 25.32 1.61 -6.16
CA GLY A 116 25.23 0.27 -5.58
C GLY A 116 26.38 -0.17 -4.67
N LYS A 117 27.47 0.62 -4.54
CA LYS A 117 28.65 0.30 -3.73
C LYS A 117 28.33 -0.11 -2.29
N PHE A 118 27.32 0.52 -1.70
CA PHE A 118 26.85 0.17 -0.35
C PHE A 118 26.32 -1.27 -0.25
N TYR A 119 25.67 -1.77 -1.31
CA TYR A 119 24.88 -2.99 -1.32
C TYR A 119 25.64 -4.24 -1.83
N VAL A 120 26.63 -4.07 -2.70
CA VAL A 120 27.34 -5.18 -3.37
C VAL A 120 28.51 -5.72 -2.55
N TRP A 121 28.91 -6.97 -2.81
CA TRP A 121 29.93 -7.69 -2.03
C TRP A 121 30.94 -8.44 -2.90
N THR A 122 32.19 -8.51 -2.45
CA THR A 122 33.15 -9.50 -2.99
C THR A 122 33.14 -10.76 -2.14
N LEU A 123 33.54 -11.90 -2.73
CA LEU A 123 33.70 -13.15 -1.97
C LEU A 123 34.73 -12.98 -0.82
N ASP A 124 35.82 -12.25 -1.07
CA ASP A 124 36.84 -11.98 -0.07
C ASP A 124 36.28 -11.21 1.14
N GLN A 125 35.39 -10.24 0.92
CA GLN A 125 34.71 -9.53 2.01
C GLN A 125 33.88 -10.47 2.88
N LEU A 126 33.16 -11.42 2.27
CA LEU A 126 32.40 -12.43 3.01
C LEU A 126 33.33 -13.31 3.85
N GLN A 127 34.45 -13.77 3.28
CA GLN A 127 35.43 -14.62 3.96
C GLN A 127 36.19 -13.92 5.11
N GLN A 128 36.24 -12.59 5.10
CA GLN A 128 36.79 -11.81 6.21
C GLN A 128 35.83 -11.70 7.40
N ILE A 129 34.52 -11.83 7.17
CA ILE A 129 33.48 -11.64 8.18
C ILE A 129 32.97 -12.97 8.72
N LEU A 130 32.80 -13.96 7.83
CA LEU A 130 32.27 -15.27 8.12
C LEU A 130 33.40 -16.30 8.18
N ASP A 131 33.27 -17.32 9.03
CA ASP A 131 34.21 -18.44 8.98
C ASP A 131 34.13 -19.17 7.62
N PRO A 132 35.17 -19.93 7.22
CA PRO A 132 35.23 -20.51 5.88
C PRO A 132 34.02 -21.37 5.49
N ARG A 133 33.42 -22.10 6.45
CA ARG A 133 32.26 -22.96 6.17
C ARG A 133 30.97 -22.16 6.05
N ASP A 134 30.83 -21.13 6.88
CA ASP A 134 29.71 -20.18 6.79
C ASP A 134 29.79 -19.36 5.50
N ALA A 135 30.98 -18.93 5.09
CA ALA A 135 31.20 -18.19 3.85
C ALA A 135 30.85 -19.02 2.61
N GLU A 136 31.32 -20.26 2.52
CA GLU A 136 30.99 -21.18 1.42
C GLU A 136 29.49 -21.47 1.36
N PHE A 137 28.88 -21.76 2.53
CA PHE A 137 27.45 -22.03 2.64
C PHE A 137 26.59 -20.82 2.23
N PHE A 138 26.94 -19.62 2.71
CA PHE A 138 26.23 -18.40 2.34
C PHE A 138 26.39 -18.08 0.86
N ALA A 139 27.61 -18.20 0.33
CA ALA A 139 27.91 -17.94 -1.07
C ALA A 139 27.08 -18.82 -2.03
N ALA A 140 26.92 -20.11 -1.71
CA ALA A 140 26.06 -20.99 -2.48
C ALA A 140 24.59 -20.53 -2.50
N HIS A 141 24.05 -20.11 -1.35
CA HIS A 141 22.64 -19.71 -1.21
C HIS A 141 22.32 -18.31 -1.73
N TYR A 142 23.35 -17.45 -1.85
CA TYR A 142 23.22 -16.06 -2.27
C TYR A 142 23.91 -15.72 -3.59
N ASP A 143 24.32 -16.74 -4.34
CA ASP A 143 24.94 -16.62 -5.66
C ASP A 143 26.20 -15.73 -5.65
N VAL A 144 27.06 -15.93 -4.64
CA VAL A 144 28.32 -15.20 -4.52
C VAL A 144 29.44 -16.02 -5.15
N SER A 145 30.17 -15.43 -6.08
CA SER A 145 31.35 -16.01 -6.70
C SER A 145 32.54 -15.05 -6.70
N LEU A 146 33.73 -15.57 -7.02
CA LEU A 146 34.94 -14.76 -7.20
C LEU A 146 34.80 -13.79 -8.40
N ALA A 147 34.09 -14.21 -9.46
CA ALA A 147 33.91 -13.39 -10.66
C ALA A 147 32.87 -12.29 -10.47
N GLY A 148 31.97 -12.43 -9.49
CA GLY A 148 30.82 -11.55 -9.34
C GLY A 148 29.66 -11.91 -10.27
N ASN A 149 28.50 -11.33 -9.99
CA ASN A 149 27.34 -11.30 -10.89
C ASN A 149 26.99 -9.84 -11.32
N PHE A 150 27.79 -8.86 -10.89
CA PHE A 150 27.67 -7.43 -11.24
C PHE A 150 29.02 -6.73 -11.09
N GLU A 151 29.65 -6.30 -12.19
CA GLU A 151 30.89 -5.48 -12.17
C GLU A 151 32.00 -5.98 -11.21
N ASN A 152 32.33 -7.28 -11.28
CA ASN A 152 33.28 -7.97 -10.39
C ASN A 152 32.87 -8.04 -8.89
N HIS A 153 31.65 -7.63 -8.58
CA HIS A 153 31.00 -7.76 -7.28
C HIS A 153 29.76 -8.65 -7.39
N ASN A 154 29.17 -8.95 -6.24
CA ASN A 154 28.00 -9.80 -6.12
C ASN A 154 26.84 -9.00 -5.52
N ILE A 155 25.73 -9.00 -6.23
CA ILE A 155 24.41 -8.68 -5.71
C ILE A 155 23.87 -9.97 -5.10
N LEU A 156 23.63 -9.94 -3.79
CA LEU A 156 23.09 -11.08 -3.07
C LEU A 156 21.70 -11.39 -3.61
N ASN A 157 21.47 -12.61 -4.07
CA ASN A 157 20.19 -13.03 -4.63
C ASN A 157 19.96 -14.54 -4.40
N GLN A 158 18.71 -14.98 -4.50
CA GLN A 158 18.30 -16.37 -4.26
C GLN A 158 17.73 -17.01 -5.53
N LEU A 159 18.22 -16.62 -6.71
CA LEU A 159 17.68 -17.08 -8.00
C LEU A 159 18.07 -18.51 -8.36
N ASN A 160 19.13 -19.06 -7.75
CA ASN A 160 19.57 -20.45 -7.93
C ASN A 160 18.65 -21.50 -7.29
N ASP A 161 17.62 -21.06 -6.54
CA ASP A 161 16.55 -21.88 -5.96
C ASP A 161 17.05 -23.12 -5.20
N LEU A 162 18.12 -22.95 -4.43
CA LEU A 162 18.63 -24.02 -3.58
C LEU A 162 17.60 -24.36 -2.49
N PRO A 163 17.25 -25.67 -2.32
CA PRO A 163 16.38 -26.11 -1.24
C PRO A 163 16.94 -25.73 0.13
N ARG A 164 16.07 -25.33 1.05
CA ARG A 164 16.44 -24.97 2.43
C ARG A 164 15.57 -25.68 3.43
N SER A 165 16.21 -26.31 4.40
CA SER A 165 15.55 -26.72 5.64
C SER A 165 15.31 -25.52 6.56
N ILE A 166 14.54 -25.73 7.64
CA ILE A 166 14.38 -24.72 8.69
C ILE A 166 15.73 -24.37 9.34
N ASP A 167 16.58 -25.38 9.55
CA ASP A 167 17.92 -25.21 10.13
C ASP A 167 18.85 -24.40 9.21
N ASP A 168 18.72 -24.59 7.89
CA ASP A 168 19.44 -23.78 6.91
C ASP A 168 19.02 -22.31 6.97
N GLU A 169 17.71 -22.04 7.07
CA GLU A 169 17.21 -20.66 7.12
C GLU A 169 17.58 -19.97 8.43
N ASP A 170 17.53 -20.66 9.57
CA ASP A 170 17.99 -20.14 10.87
C ASP A 170 19.50 -19.80 10.83
N ARG A 171 20.30 -20.68 10.22
CA ARG A 171 21.73 -20.40 10.01
C ARG A 171 21.92 -19.19 9.09
N LEU A 172 21.27 -19.15 7.93
CA LEU A 172 21.37 -18.02 6.99
C LEU A 172 20.91 -16.70 7.63
N ALA A 173 19.88 -16.71 8.48
CA ALA A 173 19.42 -15.54 9.21
C ALA A 173 20.52 -14.97 10.12
N ALA A 174 21.23 -15.84 10.87
CA ALA A 174 22.37 -15.42 11.68
C ALA A 174 23.51 -14.84 10.83
N LEU A 175 23.79 -15.41 9.65
CA LEU A 175 24.82 -14.91 8.73
C LEU A 175 24.45 -13.56 8.11
N ARG A 176 23.17 -13.39 7.70
CA ARG A 176 22.66 -12.11 7.22
C ARG A 176 22.84 -11.01 8.25
N MET A 177 22.61 -11.29 9.53
CA MET A 177 22.82 -10.32 10.60
C MET A 177 24.28 -9.90 10.73
N LYS A 178 25.23 -10.86 10.73
CA LYS A 178 26.68 -10.54 10.73
C LYS A 178 27.07 -9.64 9.55
N LEU A 179 26.57 -9.95 8.35
CA LEU A 179 26.85 -9.16 7.15
C LEU A 179 26.17 -7.78 7.18
N LEU A 180 24.96 -7.68 7.74
CA LEU A 180 24.27 -6.40 7.92
C LEU A 180 25.03 -5.50 8.90
N GLU A 181 25.52 -6.04 10.02
CA GLU A 181 26.37 -5.33 10.99
C GLU A 181 27.66 -4.84 10.35
N ALA A 182 28.33 -5.67 9.54
CA ALA A 182 29.49 -5.25 8.78
C ALA A 182 29.15 -4.14 7.77
N ARG A 183 28.03 -4.25 7.05
CA ARG A 183 27.56 -3.24 6.09
C ARG A 183 27.25 -1.90 6.75
N ALA A 184 26.80 -1.90 7.99
CA ALA A 184 26.47 -0.67 8.73
C ALA A 184 27.66 0.29 8.91
N HIS A 185 28.89 -0.19 8.74
CA HIS A 185 30.11 0.61 8.80
C HIS A 185 30.49 1.26 7.45
N ARG A 186 29.80 0.93 6.36
CA ARG A 186 30.01 1.55 5.04
C ARG A 186 29.34 2.92 5.00
N VAL A 187 29.84 3.79 4.12
CA VAL A 187 29.14 5.05 3.80
C VAL A 187 27.77 4.70 3.22
N ARG A 188 26.70 5.23 3.81
CA ARG A 188 25.33 4.99 3.35
C ARG A 188 25.01 5.83 2.12
N PRO A 189 24.08 5.39 1.27
CA PRO A 189 23.49 6.26 0.27
C PRO A 189 22.80 7.47 0.90
N GLY A 190 22.66 8.53 0.13
CA GLY A 190 21.94 9.73 0.55
C GLY A 190 20.50 9.42 0.94
N LEU A 191 20.02 10.02 2.02
CA LEU A 191 18.60 9.99 2.39
C LEU A 191 17.94 11.27 1.92
N ASP A 192 16.94 11.18 1.03
CA ASP A 192 16.04 12.31 0.77
C ASP A 192 14.99 12.34 1.88
N ASP A 193 15.31 13.06 2.95
CA ASP A 193 14.51 13.19 4.17
C ASP A 193 13.29 14.12 4.02
N LYS A 194 12.95 14.53 2.78
CA LYS A 194 11.66 15.15 2.50
C LYS A 194 10.52 14.22 2.89
N ILE A 195 9.53 14.78 3.57
CA ILE A 195 8.27 14.11 3.86
C ILE A 195 7.28 14.58 2.79
N LEU A 196 6.96 13.69 1.86
CA LEU A 196 5.96 13.92 0.81
C LEU A 196 4.61 13.36 1.26
N ALA A 197 3.56 14.19 1.21
CA ALA A 197 2.24 13.81 1.72
C ALA A 197 1.62 12.67 0.91
N ASP A 198 1.74 12.70 -0.42
CA ASP A 198 1.27 11.63 -1.28
C ASP A 198 1.95 10.27 -1.00
N TRP A 199 3.28 10.24 -0.87
CA TRP A 199 4.01 8.99 -0.65
C TRP A 199 3.83 8.46 0.77
N ASN A 200 3.76 9.35 1.77
CA ASN A 200 3.40 8.96 3.13
C ASN A 200 1.97 8.42 3.17
N GLY A 201 1.02 9.04 2.45
CA GLY A 201 -0.35 8.53 2.36
C GLY A 201 -0.42 7.10 1.79
N LEU A 202 0.37 6.81 0.74
CA LEU A 202 0.47 5.45 0.20
C LEU A 202 1.04 4.46 1.22
N MET A 203 2.12 4.82 1.93
CA MET A 203 2.74 3.94 2.93
C MET A 203 1.84 3.73 4.16
N ILE A 204 1.18 4.78 4.65
CA ILE A 204 0.25 4.69 5.78
C ILE A 204 -0.92 3.76 5.44
N ALA A 205 -1.52 3.91 4.25
CA ALA A 205 -2.54 2.99 3.76
C ALA A 205 -1.99 1.56 3.65
N GLY A 206 -0.79 1.38 3.10
CA GLY A 206 -0.15 0.09 2.94
C GLY A 206 0.10 -0.63 4.26
N LEU A 207 0.61 0.08 5.28
CA LEU A 207 0.80 -0.45 6.63
C LEU A 207 -0.53 -0.85 7.27
N ALA A 208 -1.55 0.01 7.19
CA ALA A 208 -2.87 -0.27 7.77
C ALA A 208 -3.55 -1.48 7.12
N ASN A 209 -3.47 -1.60 5.80
CA ASN A 209 -4.07 -2.71 5.04
C ASN A 209 -3.29 -4.01 5.21
N ALA A 210 -1.95 -3.97 5.21
CA ALA A 210 -1.11 -5.15 5.35
C ALA A 210 -1.08 -5.70 6.78
N SER A 211 -1.26 -4.84 7.80
CA SER A 211 -1.19 -5.19 9.22
C SER A 211 -2.05 -6.41 9.57
N THR A 212 -3.33 -6.40 9.20
CA THR A 212 -4.27 -7.48 9.55
C THR A 212 -4.07 -8.74 8.73
N LEU A 213 -3.63 -8.62 7.47
CA LEU A 213 -3.35 -9.75 6.59
C LEU A 213 -2.08 -10.51 6.99
N ILE A 214 -1.03 -9.79 7.42
CA ILE A 214 0.24 -10.37 7.85
C ILE A 214 0.19 -10.86 9.31
N GLY A 215 -0.69 -10.27 10.13
CA GLY A 215 -0.78 -10.55 11.57
C GLY A 215 0.13 -9.65 12.43
N GLU A 216 0.31 -8.39 12.03
CA GLU A 216 1.21 -7.42 12.66
C GLU A 216 0.45 -6.15 13.11
N PRO A 217 -0.37 -6.22 14.19
CA PRO A 217 -1.23 -5.11 14.62
C PRO A 217 -0.45 -3.83 14.99
N GLY A 218 0.83 -3.96 15.36
CA GLY A 218 1.70 -2.82 15.67
C GLY A 218 1.92 -1.88 14.49
N TRP A 219 1.74 -2.34 13.25
CA TRP A 219 1.88 -1.51 12.04
C TRP A 219 0.80 -0.44 11.93
N ILE A 220 -0.40 -0.66 12.49
CA ILE A 220 -1.47 0.36 12.50
C ILE A 220 -1.05 1.56 13.35
N GLU A 221 -0.44 1.32 14.52
CA GLU A 221 0.05 2.39 15.38
C GLU A 221 1.26 3.10 14.76
N PHE A 222 2.14 2.35 14.09
CA PHE A 222 3.25 2.95 13.34
C PHE A 222 2.76 3.85 12.20
N ALA A 223 1.73 3.43 11.47
CA ALA A 223 1.07 4.21 10.43
C ALA A 223 0.37 5.45 10.99
N ALA A 224 -0.30 5.32 12.14
CA ALA A 224 -0.97 6.44 12.82
C ALA A 224 0.01 7.54 13.23
N GLN A 225 1.20 7.19 13.73
CA GLN A 225 2.24 8.17 14.08
C GLN A 225 2.71 9.00 12.89
N ALA A 226 2.92 8.36 11.73
CA ALA A 226 3.25 9.08 10.50
C ALA A 226 2.08 9.95 10.00
N TYR A 227 0.85 9.43 10.10
CA TYR A 227 -0.37 10.17 9.76
C TYR A 227 -0.52 11.43 10.61
N ASP A 228 -0.33 11.33 11.93
CA ASP A 228 -0.47 12.45 12.87
C ASP A 228 0.49 13.59 12.54
N PHE A 229 1.71 13.29 12.09
CA PHE A 229 2.63 14.32 11.64
C PHE A 229 2.12 15.05 10.39
N VAL A 230 1.70 14.32 9.35
CA VAL A 230 1.19 14.95 8.11
C VAL A 230 -0.08 15.74 8.40
N ALA A 231 -1.06 15.12 9.08
CA ALA A 231 -2.33 15.75 9.43
C ALA A 231 -2.14 16.98 10.36
N GLY A 232 -1.22 16.90 11.33
CA GLY A 232 -0.99 17.97 12.29
C GLY A 232 -0.07 19.10 11.80
N THR A 233 1.00 18.77 11.06
CA THR A 233 2.08 19.71 10.72
C THR A 233 1.99 20.21 9.28
N MET A 234 1.58 19.36 8.35
CA MET A 234 1.55 19.69 6.92
C MET A 234 0.20 20.25 6.45
N THR A 235 -0.77 20.38 7.35
CA THR A 235 -2.14 20.82 7.02
C THR A 235 -2.40 22.26 7.50
N ARG A 236 -3.10 23.05 6.69
CA ARG A 236 -3.58 24.39 7.04
C ARG A 236 -5.08 24.46 6.75
N GLY A 237 -5.91 24.49 7.79
CA GLY A 237 -7.36 24.44 7.63
C GLY A 237 -7.81 23.11 7.01
N ASP A 238 -8.47 23.16 5.86
CA ASP A 238 -8.93 22.01 5.09
C ASP A 238 -7.95 21.55 4.00
N ARG A 239 -6.75 22.14 3.91
CA ARG A 239 -5.79 21.87 2.83
C ARG A 239 -4.49 21.27 3.33
N ILE A 240 -3.98 20.32 2.56
CA ILE A 240 -2.71 19.62 2.79
C ILE A 240 -1.60 20.33 1.98
N GLY A 241 -0.37 20.39 2.52
CA GLY A 241 0.84 20.77 1.80
C GLY A 241 1.52 19.58 1.13
N HIS A 242 2.34 19.83 0.11
CA HIS A 242 2.95 18.77 -0.70
C HIS A 242 4.14 18.11 -0.02
N ALA A 243 5.10 18.94 0.40
CA ALA A 243 6.39 18.48 0.89
C ALA A 243 6.78 19.25 2.14
N TRP A 244 7.41 18.56 3.08
CA TRP A 244 8.00 19.15 4.27
C TRP A 244 9.46 18.74 4.42
N ARG A 245 10.32 19.71 4.75
CA ARG A 245 11.73 19.48 5.13
C ARG A 245 12.21 20.61 6.02
N ASP A 246 12.85 20.29 7.15
CA ASP A 246 13.47 21.27 8.05
C ASP A 246 12.57 22.47 8.42
N GLY A 247 11.30 22.20 8.72
CA GLY A 247 10.32 23.23 9.09
C GLY A 247 9.74 24.03 7.92
N GLN A 248 10.20 23.79 6.69
CA GLN A 248 9.65 24.41 5.49
C GLN A 248 8.57 23.53 4.88
N LEU A 249 7.40 24.13 4.63
CA LEU A 249 6.26 23.47 4.00
C LEU A 249 6.03 24.05 2.61
N VAL A 250 6.05 23.19 1.59
CA VAL A 250 5.59 23.51 0.24
C VAL A 250 4.08 23.42 0.21
N TYR A 251 3.42 24.53 -0.15
CA TYR A 251 1.97 24.66 -0.04
C TYR A 251 1.42 25.59 -1.14
N PRO A 252 0.22 25.33 -1.69
CA PRO A 252 -0.66 24.20 -1.38
C PRO A 252 -0.17 22.88 -1.97
N GLY A 253 -0.72 21.77 -1.47
CA GLY A 253 -0.48 20.43 -2.00
C GLY A 253 -1.06 20.21 -3.39
N LEU A 254 -0.65 19.12 -4.01
CA LEU A 254 -1.16 18.59 -5.26
C LEU A 254 -2.36 17.67 -5.01
N ALA A 255 -3.18 17.43 -6.02
CA ALA A 255 -4.31 16.51 -5.91
C ALA A 255 -3.89 15.08 -5.48
N SER A 256 -2.66 14.65 -5.82
CA SER A 256 -2.09 13.38 -5.37
C SER A 256 -1.91 13.32 -3.84
N ASP A 257 -1.53 14.43 -3.21
CA ASP A 257 -1.36 14.51 -1.75
C ASP A 257 -2.68 14.28 -1.03
N PHE A 258 -3.73 14.95 -1.50
CA PHE A 258 -5.08 14.75 -0.98
C PHE A 258 -5.58 13.33 -1.26
N ALA A 259 -5.42 12.83 -2.48
CA ALA A 259 -5.91 11.51 -2.86
C ALA A 259 -5.29 10.39 -1.99
N SER A 260 -3.99 10.42 -1.78
CA SER A 260 -3.29 9.44 -0.96
C SER A 260 -3.55 9.62 0.53
N MET A 261 -3.66 10.85 1.04
CA MET A 261 -3.94 11.09 2.46
C MET A 261 -5.40 10.80 2.84
N VAL A 262 -6.35 11.03 1.93
CA VAL A 262 -7.73 10.57 2.10
C VAL A 262 -7.76 9.04 2.14
N ARG A 263 -7.06 8.36 1.23
CA ARG A 263 -6.94 6.90 1.27
C ARG A 263 -6.34 6.40 2.58
N ALA A 264 -5.27 7.02 3.06
CA ALA A 264 -4.64 6.71 4.35
C ALA A 264 -5.61 6.86 5.53
N ALA A 265 -6.35 7.98 5.57
CA ALA A 265 -7.35 8.24 6.59
C ALA A 265 -8.46 7.18 6.57
N LEU A 266 -8.98 6.83 5.39
CA LEU A 266 -10.01 5.80 5.25
C LEU A 266 -9.50 4.42 5.68
N SER A 267 -8.29 4.01 5.29
CA SER A 267 -7.67 2.75 5.74
C SER A 267 -7.49 2.70 7.26
N LEU A 268 -7.01 3.77 7.89
CA LEU A 268 -6.90 3.87 9.35
C LEU A 268 -8.27 3.87 10.04
N HIS A 269 -9.28 4.51 9.43
CA HIS A 269 -10.64 4.50 9.94
C HIS A 269 -11.23 3.08 9.95
N GLU A 270 -11.11 2.33 8.85
CA GLU A 270 -11.59 0.95 8.77
C GLU A 270 -10.90 0.04 9.80
N ALA A 271 -9.57 0.17 9.92
CA ALA A 271 -8.75 -0.63 10.83
C ALA A 271 -9.03 -0.34 12.32
N THR A 272 -9.22 0.94 12.68
CA THR A 272 -9.29 1.38 14.09
C THR A 272 -10.69 1.73 14.58
N GLY A 273 -11.60 2.09 13.69
CA GLY A 273 -12.90 2.68 14.01
C GLY A 273 -12.84 4.11 14.56
N ARG A 274 -11.66 4.78 14.57
CA ARG A 274 -11.56 6.16 15.10
C ARG A 274 -12.24 7.15 14.14
N PRO A 275 -13.19 7.99 14.62
CA PRO A 275 -13.99 8.88 13.76
C PRO A 275 -13.22 10.10 13.22
N THR A 276 -12.10 10.46 13.84
CA THR A 276 -11.25 11.59 13.42
C THR A 276 -10.75 11.40 11.99
N TYR A 277 -10.29 10.19 11.65
CA TYR A 277 -9.80 9.89 10.31
C TYR A 277 -10.88 10.06 9.23
N LEU A 278 -12.11 9.60 9.47
CA LEU A 278 -13.21 9.81 8.52
C LEU A 278 -13.57 11.30 8.39
N THR A 279 -13.49 12.05 9.49
CA THR A 279 -13.73 13.51 9.48
C THR A 279 -12.69 14.22 8.62
N ASP A 280 -11.41 13.86 8.77
CA ASP A 280 -10.31 14.40 7.97
C ASP A 280 -10.43 14.00 6.50
N ALA A 281 -10.79 12.74 6.21
CA ALA A 281 -11.04 12.25 4.85
C ALA A 281 -12.14 13.05 4.13
N ILE A 282 -13.27 13.31 4.81
CA ILE A 282 -14.36 14.13 4.26
C ILE A 282 -13.88 15.56 4.01
N ARG A 283 -13.18 16.16 4.97
CA ARG A 283 -12.66 17.53 4.86
C ARG A 283 -11.74 17.68 3.65
N TRP A 284 -10.77 16.78 3.51
CA TRP A 284 -9.81 16.81 2.41
C TRP A 284 -10.44 16.45 1.05
N GLN A 285 -11.40 15.53 1.00
CA GLN A 285 -12.16 15.28 -0.24
C GLN A 285 -12.99 16.51 -0.65
N SER A 286 -13.63 17.20 0.29
CA SER A 286 -14.34 18.44 -0.01
C SER A 286 -13.42 19.54 -0.54
N ALA A 287 -12.20 19.66 -0.01
CA ALA A 287 -11.20 20.60 -0.53
C ALA A 287 -10.78 20.25 -1.98
N LEU A 288 -10.67 18.96 -2.32
CA LEU A 288 -10.45 18.50 -3.70
C LEU A 288 -11.57 18.96 -4.63
N GLU A 289 -12.84 18.79 -4.24
CA GLU A 289 -13.98 19.26 -5.04
C GLU A 289 -13.93 20.78 -5.27
N ASN A 290 -13.59 21.54 -4.23
CA ASN A 290 -13.65 22.99 -4.28
C ASN A 290 -12.53 23.63 -5.11
N HIS A 291 -11.31 23.08 -5.05
CA HIS A 291 -10.12 23.72 -5.62
C HIS A 291 -9.49 23.00 -6.81
N TYR A 292 -9.77 21.70 -6.98
CA TYR A 292 -9.07 20.86 -7.96
C TYR A 292 -10.01 20.31 -9.03
N GLY A 293 -11.32 20.35 -8.82
CA GLY A 293 -12.31 19.87 -9.79
C GLY A 293 -12.27 20.61 -11.13
N ASP A 294 -12.40 19.85 -12.21
CA ASP A 294 -12.66 20.34 -13.55
C ASP A 294 -14.10 19.97 -13.95
N ALA A 295 -14.98 20.97 -13.97
CA ALA A 295 -16.38 20.77 -14.30
C ALA A 295 -16.62 20.41 -15.79
N GLU A 296 -15.70 20.78 -16.69
CA GLU A 296 -15.84 20.49 -18.12
C GLU A 296 -15.58 19.01 -18.41
N SER A 297 -14.56 18.44 -17.76
CA SER A 297 -14.14 17.07 -18.01
C SER A 297 -14.51 16.07 -16.90
N SER A 298 -15.18 16.53 -15.85
CA SER A 298 -15.56 15.75 -14.66
C SER A 298 -14.39 15.13 -13.90
N ARG A 299 -13.16 15.61 -14.10
CA ARG A 299 -11.91 15.09 -13.52
C ARG A 299 -11.30 16.11 -12.54
N TYR A 300 -10.06 15.87 -12.09
CA TYR A 300 -9.32 16.80 -11.24
C TYR A 300 -8.00 17.22 -11.89
N PHE A 301 -7.74 18.53 -11.86
CA PHE A 301 -6.40 19.07 -12.10
C PHE A 301 -5.44 18.61 -11.01
N LEU A 302 -4.15 18.52 -11.35
CA LEU A 302 -3.12 18.20 -10.38
C LEU A 302 -2.91 19.34 -9.35
N THR A 303 -3.16 20.58 -9.74
CA THR A 303 -2.86 21.78 -8.96
C THR A 303 -4.13 22.56 -8.66
N ALA A 304 -4.14 23.29 -7.55
CA ALA A 304 -5.29 24.09 -7.14
C ALA A 304 -5.54 25.25 -8.10
N ASP A 305 -6.78 25.73 -8.12
CA ASP A 305 -7.21 26.92 -8.89
C ASP A 305 -6.60 28.23 -8.37
N ASP A 306 -6.17 28.26 -7.11
CA ASP A 306 -5.57 29.41 -6.44
C ASP A 306 -4.03 29.32 -6.29
N ALA A 307 -3.39 28.35 -6.95
CA ALA A 307 -1.94 28.23 -6.98
C ALA A 307 -1.33 29.32 -7.88
N GLN A 308 -0.58 30.26 -7.27
CA GLN A 308 -0.15 31.51 -7.93
C GLN A 308 0.94 31.33 -9.01
N ASP A 309 1.73 30.26 -8.95
CA ASP A 309 2.96 30.12 -9.74
C ASP A 309 2.80 29.30 -11.04
N LEU A 310 1.58 28.87 -11.39
CA LEU A 310 1.33 27.99 -12.54
C LEU A 310 0.37 28.61 -13.55
N ILE A 311 0.89 28.89 -14.75
CA ILE A 311 0.09 29.39 -15.90
C ILE A 311 -0.85 28.30 -16.44
N VAL A 312 -0.43 27.03 -16.36
CA VAL A 312 -1.18 25.87 -16.85
C VAL A 312 -1.35 24.88 -15.71
N ARG A 313 -2.57 24.40 -15.51
CA ARG A 313 -2.89 23.36 -14.53
C ARG A 313 -2.79 21.99 -15.21
N PRO A 314 -1.85 21.11 -14.82
CA PRO A 314 -1.72 19.80 -15.44
C PRO A 314 -2.97 18.94 -15.22
N HIS A 315 -3.33 18.16 -16.24
CA HIS A 315 -4.53 17.34 -16.27
C HIS A 315 -4.20 15.89 -16.68
N SER A 316 -3.10 15.33 -16.15
CA SER A 316 -2.70 13.96 -16.47
C SER A 316 -3.71 12.95 -15.92
N THR A 317 -4.06 11.96 -16.75
CA THR A 317 -4.90 10.82 -16.37
C THR A 317 -4.13 9.51 -16.31
N LEU A 318 -2.86 9.53 -16.72
CA LEU A 318 -2.05 8.32 -16.84
C LEU A 318 -1.51 7.88 -15.47
N ASP A 319 -1.49 6.58 -15.28
CA ASP A 319 -0.67 5.91 -14.27
C ASP A 319 0.80 6.04 -14.66
N GLU A 320 1.64 6.27 -13.64
CA GLU A 320 3.09 6.30 -13.76
C GLU A 320 3.68 5.29 -12.76
N ALA A 321 4.79 5.63 -12.09
CA ALA A 321 5.32 4.84 -10.98
C ALA A 321 4.32 4.67 -9.80
N ILE A 322 3.32 5.55 -9.73
CA ILE A 322 2.19 5.49 -8.79
C ILE A 322 0.85 5.56 -9.53
N PRO A 323 -0.24 5.07 -8.92
CA PRO A 323 -1.59 5.25 -9.45
C PRO A 323 -1.93 6.73 -9.64
N ASN A 324 -2.60 7.07 -10.73
CA ASN A 324 -3.06 8.43 -10.97
C ASN A 324 -4.00 8.91 -9.84
N HIS A 325 -3.89 10.19 -9.46
CA HIS A 325 -4.70 10.78 -8.38
C HIS A 325 -6.21 10.64 -8.65
N ASN A 326 -6.65 10.76 -9.91
CA ASN A 326 -8.07 10.60 -10.24
C ASN A 326 -8.59 9.20 -9.88
N ALA A 327 -7.79 8.14 -10.09
CA ALA A 327 -8.19 6.79 -9.75
C ALA A 327 -8.25 6.56 -8.24
N LEU A 328 -7.30 7.12 -7.48
CA LEU A 328 -7.34 7.08 -6.02
C LEU A 328 -8.54 7.87 -5.47
N ILE A 329 -8.85 9.03 -6.05
CA ILE A 329 -10.04 9.82 -5.69
C ILE A 329 -11.31 9.02 -5.97
N ALA A 330 -11.43 8.36 -7.13
CA ALA A 330 -12.57 7.49 -7.43
C ALA A 330 -12.76 6.41 -6.35
N GLN A 331 -11.67 5.75 -5.94
CA GLN A 331 -11.69 4.75 -4.86
C GLN A 331 -12.12 5.35 -3.51
N ASN A 332 -11.64 6.55 -3.19
CA ASN A 332 -11.99 7.26 -1.96
C ASN A 332 -13.47 7.64 -1.93
N LEU A 333 -13.99 8.17 -3.03
CA LEU A 333 -15.41 8.54 -3.17
C LEU A 333 -16.34 7.34 -2.98
N ILE A 334 -15.98 6.17 -3.52
CA ILE A 334 -16.74 4.92 -3.33
C ILE A 334 -16.76 4.53 -1.84
N ARG A 335 -15.60 4.59 -1.16
CA ARG A 335 -15.49 4.32 0.28
C ARG A 335 -16.27 5.33 1.12
N LEU A 336 -16.15 6.62 0.82
CA LEU A 336 -16.89 7.68 1.49
C LEU A 336 -18.39 7.50 1.34
N SER A 337 -18.89 7.09 0.17
CA SER A 337 -20.32 6.78 -0.02
C SER A 337 -20.78 5.67 0.94
N ALA A 338 -20.03 4.58 1.06
CA ALA A 338 -20.39 3.48 1.95
C ALA A 338 -20.27 3.87 3.44
N LEU A 339 -19.22 4.59 3.82
CA LEU A 339 -18.94 4.97 5.21
C LEU A 339 -19.89 6.06 5.74
N THR A 340 -20.35 6.96 4.88
CA THR A 340 -21.22 8.08 5.27
C THR A 340 -22.69 7.86 4.91
N GLY A 341 -22.99 6.94 3.99
CA GLY A 341 -24.33 6.78 3.42
C GLY A 341 -24.79 7.96 2.56
N ASP A 342 -23.86 8.85 2.17
CA ASP A 342 -24.14 10.05 1.38
C ASP A 342 -23.95 9.76 -0.11
N ASP A 343 -25.04 9.78 -0.87
CA ASP A 343 -25.05 9.43 -2.29
C ASP A 343 -24.29 10.45 -3.16
N ARG A 344 -24.00 11.66 -2.66
CA ARG A 344 -23.22 12.65 -3.43
C ARG A 344 -21.84 12.10 -3.80
N TRP A 345 -21.23 11.29 -2.93
CA TRP A 345 -19.92 10.71 -3.19
C TRP A 345 -19.98 9.66 -4.29
N ARG A 346 -21.03 8.83 -4.30
CA ARG A 346 -21.25 7.84 -5.38
C ARG A 346 -21.50 8.54 -6.71
N ALA A 347 -22.37 9.54 -6.72
CA ALA A 347 -22.68 10.32 -7.92
C ALA A 347 -21.42 11.01 -8.48
N ARG A 348 -20.56 11.56 -7.62
CA ARG A 348 -19.29 12.16 -8.02
C ARG A 348 -18.31 11.13 -8.60
N ALA A 349 -18.23 9.94 -8.01
CA ALA A 349 -17.40 8.85 -8.53
C ALA A 349 -17.88 8.42 -9.93
N ASP A 350 -19.19 8.32 -10.14
CA ASP A 350 -19.77 7.94 -11.43
C ASP A 350 -19.46 9.00 -12.51
N GLN A 351 -19.58 10.30 -12.20
CA GLN A 351 -19.15 11.38 -13.10
C GLN A 351 -17.66 11.34 -13.43
N LEU A 352 -16.82 10.98 -12.45
CA LEU A 352 -15.38 10.83 -12.66
C LEU A 352 -15.07 9.67 -13.60
N PHE A 353 -15.81 8.55 -13.49
CA PHE A 353 -15.72 7.45 -14.45
C PHE A 353 -16.17 7.85 -15.85
N ASP A 354 -17.24 8.64 -15.99
CA ASP A 354 -17.69 9.15 -17.29
C ASP A 354 -16.58 9.95 -18.01
N GLY A 355 -15.77 10.71 -17.27
CA GLY A 355 -14.63 11.46 -17.80
C GLY A 355 -13.37 10.63 -18.07
N LEU A 356 -13.16 9.52 -17.35
CA LEU A 356 -11.92 8.72 -17.41
C LEU A 356 -12.03 7.48 -18.29
N LEU A 357 -13.16 6.79 -18.28
CA LEU A 357 -13.32 5.51 -18.98
C LEU A 357 -13.16 5.62 -20.51
N PRO A 358 -13.62 6.69 -21.20
CA PRO A 358 -13.32 6.86 -22.62
C PRO A 358 -11.81 6.87 -22.91
N LEU A 359 -11.01 7.52 -22.07
CA LEU A 359 -9.55 7.59 -22.19
C LEU A 359 -8.87 6.26 -21.83
N ALA A 360 -9.42 5.57 -20.82
CA ALA A 360 -8.92 4.25 -20.44
C ALA A 360 -9.11 3.23 -21.57
N VAL A 361 -10.18 3.32 -22.37
CA VAL A 361 -10.38 2.44 -23.53
C VAL A 361 -9.33 2.67 -24.63
N GLU A 362 -8.87 3.91 -24.81
CA GLU A 362 -7.82 4.24 -25.79
C GLU A 362 -6.46 3.70 -25.37
N ASN A 363 -6.16 3.69 -24.06
CA ASN A 363 -4.95 3.11 -23.52
C ASN A 363 -5.18 2.48 -22.14
N LEU A 364 -5.55 1.19 -22.14
CA LEU A 364 -5.85 0.44 -20.92
C LEU A 364 -4.63 0.28 -20.00
N PHE A 365 -3.44 0.13 -20.58
CA PHE A 365 -2.21 -0.14 -19.83
C PHE A 365 -1.76 1.05 -18.99
N SER A 366 -2.03 2.27 -19.45
CA SER A 366 -1.74 3.50 -18.71
C SER A 366 -2.90 3.98 -17.82
N HIS A 367 -4.00 3.22 -17.71
CA HIS A 367 -5.16 3.60 -16.88
C HIS A 367 -5.66 2.43 -16.01
N VAL A 368 -4.77 1.51 -15.63
CA VAL A 368 -5.13 0.31 -14.90
C VAL A 368 -5.71 0.63 -13.52
N SER A 369 -5.23 1.67 -12.86
CA SER A 369 -5.76 2.11 -11.57
C SER A 369 -7.22 2.57 -11.65
N VAL A 370 -7.64 3.20 -12.76
CA VAL A 370 -9.03 3.57 -13.02
C VAL A 370 -9.89 2.30 -13.13
N LEU A 371 -9.38 1.26 -13.80
CA LEU A 371 -10.07 -0.03 -13.87
C LEU A 371 -10.17 -0.71 -12.50
N ASN A 372 -9.17 -0.56 -11.63
CA ASN A 372 -9.22 -1.02 -10.24
C ASN A 372 -10.29 -0.26 -9.43
N ALA A 373 -10.40 1.05 -9.64
CA ALA A 373 -11.45 1.85 -9.02
C ALA A 373 -12.84 1.45 -9.51
N LEU A 374 -12.99 1.19 -10.81
CA LEU A 374 -14.26 0.70 -11.38
C LEU A 374 -14.62 -0.68 -10.83
N ASP A 375 -13.66 -1.58 -10.69
CA ASP A 375 -13.87 -2.89 -10.07
C ASP A 375 -14.40 -2.75 -8.64
N LEU A 376 -13.81 -1.86 -7.83
CA LEU A 376 -14.32 -1.54 -6.50
C LEU A 376 -15.75 -1.00 -6.57
N ARG A 377 -16.06 -0.06 -7.48
CA ARG A 377 -17.39 0.53 -7.66
C ARG A 377 -18.47 -0.51 -7.96
N LEU A 378 -18.11 -1.58 -8.67
CA LEU A 378 -19.03 -2.62 -9.12
C LEU A 378 -19.16 -3.78 -8.13
N ARG A 379 -18.15 -4.03 -7.29
CA ARG A 379 -18.04 -5.27 -6.49
C ARG A 379 -17.81 -5.08 -5.00
N ALA A 380 -17.63 -3.85 -4.53
CA ALA A 380 -17.40 -3.59 -3.11
C ALA A 380 -18.48 -4.24 -2.24
N ALA A 381 -18.03 -4.97 -1.22
CA ALA A 381 -18.86 -5.46 -0.14
C ALA A 381 -18.70 -4.52 1.06
N SER A 382 -19.77 -3.80 1.40
CA SER A 382 -19.85 -2.98 2.61
C SER A 382 -20.25 -3.87 3.78
N ILE A 383 -19.33 -4.08 4.73
CA ILE A 383 -19.53 -4.88 5.94
C ILE A 383 -19.90 -3.90 7.06
N VAL A 384 -21.19 -3.78 7.33
CA VAL A 384 -21.75 -2.85 8.31
C VAL A 384 -21.87 -3.55 9.66
N ILE A 385 -21.18 -3.02 10.66
CA ILE A 385 -20.98 -3.67 11.96
C ILE A 385 -21.52 -2.74 13.05
N ALA A 386 -22.56 -3.18 13.76
CA ALA A 386 -23.17 -2.47 14.86
C ALA A 386 -23.05 -3.23 16.20
N GLY A 387 -23.05 -2.48 17.31
CA GLY A 387 -23.17 -3.02 18.66
C GLY A 387 -21.86 -3.28 19.41
N SER A 388 -21.98 -3.90 20.58
CA SER A 388 -20.91 -4.11 21.58
C SER A 388 -19.73 -4.93 21.06
N ARG A 389 -19.99 -5.87 20.15
CA ARG A 389 -18.99 -6.79 19.58
C ARG A 389 -18.31 -6.23 18.32
N SER A 390 -18.49 -4.95 18.02
CA SER A 390 -17.98 -4.34 16.78
C SER A 390 -16.48 -4.51 16.55
N THR A 391 -15.67 -4.55 17.61
CA THR A 391 -14.22 -4.75 17.48
C THR A 391 -13.88 -6.16 16.96
N GLU A 392 -14.55 -7.19 17.47
CA GLU A 392 -14.33 -8.59 17.08
C GLU A 392 -14.70 -8.82 15.62
N PHE A 393 -15.92 -8.42 15.22
CA PHE A 393 -16.38 -8.54 13.83
C PHE A 393 -15.51 -7.73 12.87
N ALA A 394 -15.07 -6.55 13.28
CA ALA A 394 -14.25 -5.72 12.42
C ALA A 394 -12.82 -6.24 12.27
N GLN A 395 -12.27 -6.95 13.26
CA GLN A 395 -11.00 -7.66 13.11
C GLN A 395 -11.12 -8.74 12.04
N THR A 396 -12.18 -9.56 12.06
CA THR A 396 -12.42 -10.57 11.02
C THR A 396 -12.66 -9.94 9.65
N ALA A 397 -13.46 -8.87 9.58
CA ALA A 397 -13.69 -8.14 8.34
C ALA A 397 -12.38 -7.54 7.80
N CYS A 398 -11.51 -7.00 8.67
CA CYS A 398 -10.23 -6.44 8.25
C CYS A 398 -9.19 -7.49 7.85
N ALA A 399 -9.36 -8.75 8.26
CA ALA A 399 -8.50 -9.86 7.83
C ALA A 399 -8.81 -10.34 6.39
N MET A 400 -9.88 -9.84 5.76
CA MET A 400 -10.16 -10.11 4.36
C MET A 400 -9.36 -9.15 3.43
N PRO A 401 -9.17 -9.48 2.14
CA PRO A 401 -8.54 -8.58 1.17
C PRO A 401 -9.15 -7.18 1.13
N TYR A 402 -8.32 -6.13 1.28
CA TYR A 402 -8.76 -4.73 1.34
C TYR A 402 -9.26 -4.16 -0.01
N LEU A 403 -9.09 -4.92 -1.10
CA LEU A 403 -9.34 -4.48 -2.46
C LEU A 403 -10.82 -4.27 -2.78
N ASP A 404 -11.70 -5.05 -2.17
CA ASP A 404 -13.13 -5.10 -2.50
C ASP A 404 -14.04 -5.17 -1.26
N ARG A 405 -13.50 -4.92 -0.07
CA ARG A 405 -14.27 -4.74 1.17
C ARG A 405 -14.25 -3.28 1.63
N ILE A 406 -15.30 -2.89 2.35
CA ILE A 406 -15.38 -1.63 3.08
C ILE A 406 -15.94 -1.93 4.46
N VAL A 407 -15.20 -1.63 5.53
CA VAL A 407 -15.63 -1.91 6.91
C VAL A 407 -16.29 -0.67 7.50
N VAL A 408 -17.61 -0.74 7.73
CA VAL A 408 -18.40 0.37 8.28
C VAL A 408 -18.76 0.05 9.72
N ARG A 409 -18.18 0.78 10.68
CA ARG A 409 -18.47 0.61 12.11
C ARG A 409 -19.42 1.70 12.59
N ILE A 410 -20.55 1.30 13.16
CA ILE A 410 -21.55 2.22 13.72
C ILE A 410 -21.87 1.84 15.16
N ALA A 411 -22.14 2.83 16.00
CA ALA A 411 -22.69 2.64 17.34
C ALA A 411 -24.19 2.32 17.28
N THR A 412 -24.94 2.99 16.40
CA THR A 412 -26.39 2.81 16.25
C THR A 412 -26.81 2.89 14.79
N PRO A 413 -27.90 2.19 14.38
CA PRO A 413 -28.43 2.26 13.01
C PRO A 413 -28.78 3.68 12.53
N ASP A 414 -29.07 4.60 13.44
CA ASP A 414 -29.40 6.01 13.12
C ASP A 414 -28.20 6.83 12.62
N GLN A 415 -26.97 6.31 12.72
CA GLN A 415 -25.80 6.94 12.11
C GLN A 415 -25.72 6.73 10.60
N LEU A 416 -26.49 5.77 10.07
CA LEU A 416 -26.62 5.59 8.63
C LEU A 416 -27.75 6.47 8.10
N SER A 417 -27.59 6.96 6.87
CA SER A 417 -28.69 7.58 6.11
C SER A 417 -29.92 6.68 6.12
N ALA A 418 -31.12 7.28 6.19
CA ALA A 418 -32.39 6.55 6.13
C ALA A 418 -32.55 5.73 4.83
N HIS A 419 -31.82 6.10 3.78
CA HIS A 419 -31.79 5.40 2.49
C HIS A 419 -30.69 4.34 2.39
N HIS A 420 -29.87 4.16 3.42
CA HIS A 420 -28.80 3.17 3.39
C HIS A 420 -29.38 1.75 3.28
N PRO A 421 -28.90 0.88 2.37
CA PRO A 421 -29.46 -0.46 2.19
C PRO A 421 -29.55 -1.30 3.48
N ALA A 422 -28.56 -1.18 4.37
CA ALA A 422 -28.52 -1.90 5.65
C ALA A 422 -29.55 -1.41 6.71
N GLN A 423 -30.21 -0.26 6.52
CA GLN A 423 -31.04 0.36 7.56
C GLN A 423 -32.23 -0.53 7.97
N ALA A 424 -32.86 -1.20 6.99
CA ALA A 424 -33.98 -2.11 7.23
C ALA A 424 -33.54 -3.32 8.07
N GLU A 425 -32.46 -4.00 7.66
CA GLU A 425 -31.96 -5.20 8.33
C GLU A 425 -31.42 -4.90 9.74
N LEU A 426 -30.77 -3.74 9.93
CA LEU A 426 -30.24 -3.36 11.25
C LEU A 426 -31.33 -2.96 12.25
N LYS A 427 -32.50 -2.50 11.78
CA LYS A 427 -33.65 -2.16 12.65
C LYS A 427 -34.45 -3.38 13.08
N THR A 428 -34.44 -4.44 12.28
CA THR A 428 -35.15 -5.69 12.58
C THR A 428 -34.30 -6.67 13.38
N ALA A 429 -32.99 -6.44 13.44
CA ALA A 429 -32.03 -7.26 14.17
C ALA A 429 -31.92 -6.89 15.66
N PRO A 430 -31.40 -7.78 16.52
CA PRO A 430 -30.96 -7.43 17.87
C PRO A 430 -29.88 -6.34 17.82
N MET A 431 -29.63 -5.64 18.94
CA MET A 431 -28.64 -4.54 19.06
C MET A 431 -27.17 -4.88 18.69
N GLU A 432 -26.90 -6.08 18.17
CA GLU A 432 -25.58 -6.61 17.81
C GLU A 432 -25.62 -7.22 16.40
N ALA A 433 -25.86 -6.39 15.38
CA ALA A 433 -26.06 -6.84 14.02
C ALA A 433 -24.88 -6.46 13.12
N THR A 434 -24.32 -7.47 12.45
CA THR A 434 -23.42 -7.28 11.31
C THR A 434 -24.16 -7.65 10.02
N VAL A 435 -24.09 -6.81 9.00
CA VAL A 435 -24.76 -7.03 7.71
C VAL A 435 -23.77 -6.77 6.59
N VAL A 436 -23.79 -7.61 5.56
CA VAL A 436 -22.97 -7.43 4.35
C VAL A 436 -23.86 -6.92 3.23
N CYS A 437 -23.48 -5.79 2.64
CA CYS A 437 -24.19 -5.21 1.51
C CYS A 437 -23.32 -5.18 0.25
N VAL A 438 -23.86 -5.64 -0.87
CA VAL A 438 -23.22 -5.59 -2.20
C VAL A 438 -24.20 -4.90 -3.15
N GLY A 439 -23.82 -3.71 -3.61
CA GLY A 439 -24.75 -2.81 -4.28
C GLY A 439 -25.89 -2.40 -3.35
N GLU A 440 -27.13 -2.55 -3.82
CA GLU A 440 -28.35 -2.22 -3.04
C GLU A 440 -28.92 -3.42 -2.28
N ARG A 441 -28.25 -4.58 -2.31
CA ARG A 441 -28.69 -5.80 -1.64
C ARG A 441 -27.89 -6.00 -0.36
N CYS A 442 -28.55 -6.36 0.73
CA CYS A 442 -27.92 -6.71 1.99
C CYS A 442 -28.28 -8.13 2.42
N SER A 443 -27.36 -8.77 3.15
CA SER A 443 -27.57 -10.08 3.75
C SER A 443 -28.51 -10.00 4.96
N LEU A 444 -28.94 -11.16 5.44
CA LEU A 444 -29.46 -11.25 6.80
C LEU A 444 -28.36 -10.91 7.82
N PRO A 445 -28.73 -10.50 9.05
CA PRO A 445 -27.78 -10.27 10.13
C PRO A 445 -26.89 -11.49 10.43
N ILE A 446 -25.61 -11.22 10.63
CA ILE A 446 -24.55 -12.18 10.95
C ILE A 446 -24.23 -12.07 12.44
N ASP A 447 -24.29 -13.20 13.14
CA ASP A 447 -24.12 -13.35 14.60
C ASP A 447 -22.75 -13.93 15.01
N GLN A 448 -21.99 -14.46 14.04
CA GLN A 448 -20.67 -15.03 14.24
C GLN A 448 -19.66 -14.41 13.24
N PRO A 449 -18.52 -13.85 13.70
CA PRO A 449 -17.56 -13.16 12.83
C PRO A 449 -16.99 -14.02 11.70
N ASP A 450 -16.71 -15.29 11.96
CA ASP A 450 -16.16 -16.28 11.02
C ASP A 450 -17.07 -16.55 9.82
N ARG A 451 -18.36 -16.19 9.90
CA ARG A 451 -19.29 -16.27 8.78
C ARG A 451 -19.17 -15.12 7.78
N ILE A 452 -18.52 -14.00 8.15
CA ILE A 452 -18.41 -12.82 7.28
C ILE A 452 -17.83 -13.17 5.89
N PRO A 453 -16.69 -13.88 5.77
CA PRO A 453 -16.10 -14.16 4.45
C PRO A 453 -17.02 -14.99 3.54
N ALA A 454 -17.70 -15.99 4.10
CA ALA A 454 -18.65 -16.82 3.37
C ALA A 454 -19.84 -15.99 2.84
N VAL A 455 -20.43 -15.14 3.69
CA VAL A 455 -21.55 -14.27 3.28
C VAL A 455 -21.12 -13.24 2.23
N VAL A 456 -19.91 -12.68 2.33
CA VAL A 456 -19.37 -11.79 1.30
C VAL A 456 -19.24 -12.51 -0.05
N CYS A 457 -18.79 -13.76 -0.04
CA CYS A 457 -18.70 -14.58 -1.25
C CYS A 457 -20.10 -14.82 -1.85
N GLU A 458 -21.07 -15.26 -1.03
CA GLU A 458 -22.45 -15.52 -1.45
C GLU A 458 -23.12 -14.27 -2.05
N MET A 459 -22.95 -13.10 -1.43
CA MET A 459 -23.58 -11.85 -1.87
C MET A 459 -23.04 -11.29 -3.20
N ARG A 460 -21.84 -11.74 -3.62
CA ARG A 460 -21.20 -11.32 -4.88
C ARG A 460 -21.60 -12.19 -6.07
N HIS A 461 -22.19 -13.36 -5.81
CA HIS A 461 -22.74 -14.27 -6.82
C HIS A 461 -24.27 -14.14 -6.90
#